data_AF-A0A0U3MML4-F1
#
_entry.id   AF-A0A0U3MML4-F1
#
_cell.length_a   1.000
_cell.length_b   1.000
_cell.length_c   1.000
_cell.angle_alpha   90.00
_cell.angle_beta   90.00
_cell.angle_gamma   90.00
#
_symmetry.space_group_name_H-M   'P 1'
#
loop_
_entity.id
_entity.type
_entity.pdbx_description
1 polymer ?
#
loop_
_entity_poly.entity_id
_entity_poly.type
_entity_poly.pdbx_seq_one_letter_code
_entity_poly.pdbx_strand_id
1 'polypeptide(L)'
;MDEFKKIILAGIGGASVTYEKMEDTLNKLVVKGRLTVDQGKLLSQELVRKKKEKNSEEELSREDVQELLMAMNVAQRKDIEELEKKVDQLNETIDKLINK
;
A
#
# COMPACT_ATOMS: atom_id res chain seq x y z
N MET A 1 -6.11 -9.61 -5.25
CA MET A 1 -5.01 -8.99 -4.47
C MET A 1 -3.62 -9.38 -4.96
N ASP A 2 -3.40 -10.57 -5.54
CA ASP A 2 -2.11 -10.92 -6.15
C ASP A 2 -1.76 -10.13 -7.42
N GLU A 3 -2.76 -9.59 -8.12
CA GLU A 3 -2.54 -8.90 -9.40
C GLU A 3 -1.83 -7.55 -9.23
N PHE A 4 -2.19 -6.77 -8.21
CA PHE A 4 -1.51 -5.50 -7.89
C PHE A 4 -0.03 -5.71 -7.59
N LYS A 5 0.28 -6.68 -6.74
CA LYS A 5 1.65 -7.08 -6.42
C LYS A 5 2.40 -7.57 -7.65
N LYS A 6 1.78 -8.39 -8.48
CA LYS A 6 2.37 -8.87 -9.74
C LYS A 6 2.67 -7.72 -10.71
N ILE A 7 1.78 -6.74 -10.82
CA ILE A 7 1.97 -5.56 -11.69
C ILE A 7 3.16 -4.74 -11.21
N ILE A 8 3.27 -4.47 -9.90
CA ILE A 8 4.43 -3.76 -9.35
C ILE A 8 5.71 -4.54 -9.59
N LEU A 9 5.75 -5.82 -9.21
CA LEU A 9 6.92 -6.69 -9.40
C LEU A 9 7.33 -6.83 -10.87
N ALA A 10 6.37 -6.81 -11.80
CA ALA A 10 6.66 -6.80 -13.23
C ALA A 10 7.19 -5.45 -13.72
N GLY A 11 6.77 -4.34 -13.10
CA GLY A 11 7.22 -2.98 -13.42
C GLY A 11 8.68 -2.71 -13.04
N ILE A 12 9.14 -3.22 -11.89
CA ILE A 12 10.55 -3.13 -11.47
C ILE A 12 11.47 -4.10 -12.23
N GLY A 13 10.93 -5.19 -12.78
CA GLY A 13 11.67 -6.17 -13.57
C GLY A 13 12.35 -7.27 -12.73
N GLY A 14 13.30 -8.00 -13.33
CA GLY A 14 13.82 -9.26 -12.78
C GLY A 14 15.18 -9.25 -12.08
N ALA A 15 16.00 -8.18 -12.21
CA ALA A 15 17.43 -8.24 -11.85
C ALA A 15 17.91 -7.18 -10.83
N SER A 16 17.22 -6.05 -10.67
CA SER A 16 17.60 -5.01 -9.71
C SER A 16 16.40 -4.16 -9.29
N VAL A 17 16.17 -4.06 -7.98
CA VAL A 17 15.11 -3.23 -7.39
C VAL A 17 15.75 -1.99 -6.79
N THR A 18 15.86 -0.94 -7.60
CA THR A 18 16.33 0.36 -7.16
C THR A 18 15.17 1.20 -6.66
N TYR A 19 15.46 2.15 -5.76
CA TYR A 19 14.47 3.14 -5.32
C TYR A 19 13.87 3.91 -6.52
N GLU A 20 14.71 4.34 -7.46
CA GLU A 20 14.29 5.11 -8.64
C GLU A 20 13.34 4.31 -9.55
N LYS A 21 13.63 3.03 -9.82
CA LYS A 21 12.73 2.16 -10.59
C LYS A 21 11.41 1.92 -9.86
N MET A 22 11.47 1.80 -8.54
CA MET A 22 10.29 1.59 -7.72
C MET A 22 9.40 2.84 -7.71
N GLU A 23 9.99 4.02 -7.56
CA GLU A 23 9.29 5.31 -7.63
C GLU A 23 8.65 5.53 -9.01
N ASP A 24 9.38 5.30 -10.09
CA ASP A 24 8.85 5.38 -11.46
C ASP A 24 7.69 4.39 -11.69
N THR A 25 7.82 3.16 -11.19
CA THR A 25 6.75 2.15 -11.27
C THR A 25 5.49 2.61 -10.52
N LEU A 26 5.63 3.11 -9.29
CA LEU A 26 4.50 3.62 -8.50
C LEU A 26 3.84 4.82 -9.21
N ASN A 27 4.63 5.76 -9.72
CA ASN A 27 4.13 6.92 -10.47
C ASN A 27 3.35 6.50 -11.72
N LYS A 28 3.85 5.53 -12.49
CA LYS A 28 3.13 4.98 -13.65
C LYS A 28 1.79 4.36 -13.26
N LEU A 29 1.70 3.72 -12.09
CA LEU A 29 0.45 3.15 -11.60
C LEU A 29 -0.55 4.21 -11.13
N VAL A 30 -0.06 5.31 -10.56
CA VAL A 30 -0.89 6.48 -10.25
C VAL A 30 -1.45 7.09 -11.53
N VAL A 31 -0.60 7.35 -12.52
CA VAL A 31 -1.01 7.92 -13.82
C VAL A 31 -2.00 7.01 -14.54
N LYS A 32 -1.84 5.69 -14.45
CA LYS A 32 -2.77 4.71 -15.04
C LYS A 32 -4.05 4.47 -14.22
N GLY A 33 -4.26 5.19 -13.12
CA GLY A 33 -5.43 5.03 -12.24
C GLY A 33 -5.48 3.69 -11.52
N ARG A 34 -4.36 2.95 -11.45
CA ARG A 34 -4.22 1.66 -10.75
C ARG A 34 -3.87 1.85 -9.27
N LEU A 35 -3.43 3.04 -8.89
CA LEU A 35 -3.04 3.43 -7.53
C LEU A 35 -3.54 4.85 -7.27
N THR A 36 -4.00 5.15 -6.06
CA THR A 36 -4.27 6.55 -5.70
C THR A 36 -2.97 7.31 -5.44
N VAL A 37 -3.02 8.64 -5.55
CA VAL A 37 -1.86 9.50 -5.25
C VAL A 37 -1.34 9.25 -3.83
N ASP A 38 -2.25 9.11 -2.86
CA ASP A 38 -1.89 8.92 -1.46
C ASP A 38 -1.27 7.54 -1.21
N GLN A 39 -1.79 6.49 -1.85
CA GLN A 39 -1.20 5.16 -1.78
C GLN A 39 0.21 5.14 -2.41
N GLY A 40 0.42 5.86 -3.52
CA GLY A 40 1.73 6.02 -4.14
C GLY A 40 2.75 6.72 -3.24
N LYS A 41 2.33 7.80 -2.58
CA LYS A 41 3.17 8.53 -1.61
C LYS A 41 3.52 7.67 -0.40
N LEU A 42 2.54 6.97 0.17
CA LEU A 42 2.75 6.10 1.32
C LEU A 42 3.75 5.00 1.01
N LEU A 43 3.59 4.32 -0.13
CA LEU A 43 4.52 3.28 -0.57
C LEU A 43 5.94 3.83 -0.77
N SER A 44 6.09 4.99 -1.42
CA SER A 44 7.39 5.63 -1.61
C SER A 44 8.09 5.93 -0.28
N GLN A 45 7.35 6.44 0.71
CA GLN A 45 7.90 6.72 2.04
C GLN A 45 8.35 5.44 2.76
N GLU A 46 7.53 4.39 2.72
CA GLU A 46 7.89 3.11 3.34
C GLU A 46 9.09 2.44 2.65
N LEU A 47 9.25 2.61 1.33
CA LEU A 47 10.43 2.14 0.61
C LEU A 47 11.71 2.84 1.06
N VAL A 48 11.67 4.17 1.23
CA VAL A 48 12.79 4.94 1.79
C VAL A 48 13.09 4.47 3.22
N ARG A 49 12.04 4.25 4.02
CA ARG A 49 12.18 3.77 5.40
C ARG A 49 12.85 2.41 5.46
N LYS A 50 12.37 1.44 4.67
CA LYS A 50 12.93 0.08 4.58
C LYS A 50 14.39 0.09 4.10
N LYS A 51 14.73 0.95 3.14
CA LYS A 51 16.13 1.15 2.70
C LYS A 51 17.01 1.68 3.83
N LYS A 52 16.53 2.67 4.60
CA LYS A 52 17.26 3.22 5.75
C LYS A 52 17.42 2.21 6.88
N GLU A 53 16.40 1.42 7.17
CA GLU A 53 16.45 0.35 8.20
C GLU A 53 17.52 -0.68 7.92
N LYS A 54 17.78 -0.99 6.63
CA LYS A 54 18.84 -1.93 6.26
C LYS A 54 20.25 -1.39 6.42
N ASN A 55 20.46 -0.09 6.71
CA ASN A 55 21.79 0.53 6.87
C ASN A 55 22.80 0.23 5.74
N SER A 56 22.31 -0.18 4.57
CA SER A 56 23.15 -0.63 3.46
C SER A 56 23.07 0.35 2.30
N GLU A 57 24.20 0.58 1.63
CA GLU A 57 24.26 1.10 0.26
C GLU A 57 23.61 0.14 -0.75
N GLU A 58 23.26 -1.07 -0.30
CA GLU A 58 22.59 -2.11 -1.07
C GLU A 58 21.19 -1.68 -1.54
N GLU A 59 20.87 -2.12 -2.74
CA GLU A 59 19.54 -1.99 -3.34
C GLU A 59 18.50 -2.80 -2.54
N LEU A 60 17.23 -2.41 -2.63
CA LEU A 60 16.16 -3.22 -2.05
C LEU A 60 16.12 -4.57 -2.76
N SER A 61 15.78 -5.65 -2.06
CA SER A 61 15.52 -6.92 -2.72
C SER A 61 14.07 -7.02 -3.18
N ARG A 62 13.79 -8.00 -4.04
CA ARG A 62 12.43 -8.30 -4.46
C ARG A 62 11.56 -8.74 -3.28
N GLU A 63 12.16 -9.46 -2.35
CA GLU A 63 11.53 -9.93 -1.11
C GLU A 63 11.16 -8.76 -0.21
N ASP A 64 12.01 -7.73 -0.09
CA ASP A 64 11.72 -6.52 0.70
C ASP A 64 10.48 -5.79 0.18
N VAL A 65 10.41 -5.62 -1.14
CA VAL A 65 9.25 -5.01 -1.80
C VAL A 65 8.00 -5.87 -1.60
N GLN A 66 8.14 -7.17 -1.75
CA GLN A 66 7.04 -8.11 -1.56
C GLN A 66 6.49 -8.07 -0.12
N GLU A 67 7.37 -7.99 0.88
CA GLU A 67 6.99 -7.84 2.28
C GLU A 67 6.24 -6.54 2.52
N LEU A 68 6.75 -5.42 1.97
CA LEU A 68 6.11 -4.12 2.09
C LEU A 68 4.69 -4.10 1.50
N LEU A 69 4.53 -4.65 0.30
CA LEU A 69 3.23 -4.73 -0.37
C LEU A 69 2.22 -5.58 0.40
N MET A 70 2.69 -6.65 1.06
CA MET A 70 1.83 -7.47 1.93
C MET A 70 1.43 -6.70 3.19
N ALA A 71 2.38 -6.04 3.86
CA ALA A 71 2.12 -5.24 5.05
C ALA A 71 1.09 -4.13 4.78
N MET A 72 1.24 -3.39 3.68
CA MET A 72 0.29 -2.35 3.30
C MET A 72 -1.11 -2.89 3.06
N ASN A 73 -1.24 -4.04 2.39
CA ASN A 73 -2.54 -4.67 2.17
C ASN A 73 -3.21 -5.08 3.48
N VAL A 74 -2.45 -5.62 4.43
CA VAL A 74 -2.98 -5.95 5.77
C VAL A 74 -3.44 -4.69 6.49
N ALA A 75 -2.67 -3.60 6.43
CA ALA A 75 -3.06 -2.32 7.02
C ALA A 75 -4.37 -1.77 6.42
N GLN A 76 -4.49 -1.75 5.09
CA GLN A 76 -5.71 -1.28 4.42
C GLN A 76 -6.94 -2.09 4.78
N ARG A 77 -6.81 -3.41 4.90
CA ARG A 77 -7.93 -4.27 5.33
C ARG A 77 -8.38 -3.94 6.73
N LYS A 78 -7.44 -3.71 7.65
CA LYS A 78 -7.76 -3.31 9.02
C LYS A 78 -8.51 -1.98 9.06
N ASP A 79 -8.06 -1.00 8.28
CA ASP A 79 -8.73 0.31 8.20
C ASP A 79 -10.18 0.18 7.67
N ILE A 80 -10.41 -0.70 6.69
CA ILE A 80 -11.75 -0.99 6.16
C ILE A 80 -12.62 -1.64 7.25
N GLU A 81 -12.12 -2.66 7.94
CA GLU A 81 -12.85 -3.33 9.03
C GLU A 81 -13.21 -2.37 10.18
N GLU A 82 -12.33 -1.41 10.48
CA GLU A 82 -12.61 -0.35 11.47
C GLU A 82 -13.66 0.66 10.98
N LEU A 83 -13.66 1.00 9.69
CA LEU A 83 -14.68 1.86 9.09
C LEU A 83 -16.05 1.18 9.09
N GLU A 84 -16.14 -0.10 8.72
CA GLU A 84 -17.38 -0.87 8.76
C GLU A 84 -17.99 -0.86 10.16
N LYS A 85 -17.19 -1.13 11.20
CA LYS A 85 -17.65 -1.04 12.60
C LYS A 85 -18.18 0.34 12.97
N LYS A 86 -17.54 1.41 12.52
CA LYS A 86 -18.01 2.78 12.78
C LYS A 86 -19.34 3.05 12.08
N VAL A 87 -19.53 2.54 10.87
CA VAL A 87 -20.79 2.65 10.13
C VAL A 87 -21.91 1.90 10.86
N ASP A 88 -21.65 0.68 11.34
CA ASP A 88 -22.63 -0.09 12.12
C ASP A 88 -23.03 0.64 13.40
N GLN A 89 -22.07 1.18 14.15
CA GLN A 89 -22.33 1.98 15.35
C GLN A 89 -23.16 3.23 15.06
N LEU A 90 -22.90 3.90 13.94
CA LEU A 90 -23.69 5.05 13.49
C LEU A 90 -25.12 4.63 13.13
N ASN A 91 -25.30 3.51 12.40
CA ASN A 91 -26.61 2.98 12.06
C ASN A 91 -27.43 2.62 13.31
N GLU A 92 -26.84 1.92 14.27
CA GLU A 92 -27.51 1.64 15.55
C GLU A 92 -27.93 2.92 16.29
N THR A 93 -27.09 3.95 16.24
CA THR A 93 -27.38 5.24 16.88
C THR A 93 -28.55 5.93 16.20
N ILE A 94 -28.59 5.90 14.86
CA ILE A 94 -29.68 6.44 14.06
C ILE A 94 -30.99 5.69 14.35
N ASP A 95 -30.97 4.36 14.39
CA ASP A 95 -32.16 3.54 14.70
C ASP A 95 -32.71 3.84 16.09
N LYS A 96 -31.83 4.05 17.08
CA LYS A 96 -32.23 4.47 18.44
C LYS A 96 -32.84 5.86 18.48
N LEU A 97 -32.46 6.76 17.57
CA LEU A 97 -33.03 8.10 17.47
C LEU A 97 -34.35 8.12 16.70
N ILE A 98 -34.51 7.28 15.69
CA ILE A 98 -35.74 7.17 14.89
C ILE A 98 -36.87 6.46 15.67
N ASN A 99 -36.54 5.43 16.44
CA ASN A 99 -37.54 4.64 17.20
C ASN A 99 -37.86 5.21 18.60
N LYS A 100 -37.59 6.50 18.82
CA LYS A 100 -37.80 7.21 20.07
C LYS A 100 -38.80 8.35 19.87
#